data_AF-A0A258J0E7-F1
#
_entry.id   AF-A0A258J0E7-F1
#
_cell.length_a   1.000
_cell.length_b   1.000
_cell.length_c   1.000
_cell.angle_alpha   90.00
_cell.angle_beta   90.00
_cell.angle_gamma   90.00
#
_symmetry.space_group_name_H-M   'P 1'
#
loop_
_entity.id
_entity.type
_entity.pdbx_description
1 polymer ?
#
loop_
_entity_poly.entity_id
_entity_poly.type
_entity_poly.pdbx_seq_one_letter_code
_entity_poly.pdbx_strand_id
1 'polypeptide(L)' 'MTVLLYLVPIALGLGLIGLFAFLWSLKSGQYEDLDGAAFRVLSDDDLPSAPSAPARRDPRP' A
#
# COMPACT_ATOMS: atom_id res chain seq x y z
N MET A 1 42.56 15.65 -1.54
CA MET A 1 42.43 14.59 -0.51
C MET A 1 41.65 15.02 0.74
N THR A 2 41.46 16.33 0.97
CA THR A 2 40.64 16.85 2.08
C THR A 2 39.12 16.70 1.88
N VAL A 3 38.64 16.65 0.64
CA VAL A 3 37.19 16.53 0.37
C VAL A 3 36.60 15.20 0.85
N LEU A 4 37.34 14.09 0.71
CA LEU A 4 36.88 12.78 1.16
C LEU A 4 36.69 12.73 2.68
N LEU A 5 37.49 13.49 3.43
CA LEU A 5 37.36 13.64 4.88
C LEU A 5 36.01 14.21 5.31
N TYR A 6 35.36 15.00 4.45
CA TYR A 6 34.02 15.52 4.69
C TYR A 6 32.94 14.65 4.02
N LEU A 7 33.17 14.19 2.79
CA LEU A 7 32.18 13.42 2.03
C LEU A 7 31.88 12.07 2.67
N VAL A 8 32.89 11.37 3.20
CA VAL A 8 32.70 10.05 3.83
C VAL A 8 31.76 10.12 5.04
N PRO A 9 32.00 10.97 6.06
CA PRO A 9 31.09 11.06 7.19
C PRO A 9 29.70 11.60 6.80
N ILE A 10 29.62 12.53 5.83
CA ILE A 10 28.32 13.01 5.33
C ILE A 10 27.55 11.87 4.65
N ALA A 11 28.18 11.10 3.77
CA ALA A 11 27.54 9.99 3.08
C ALA A 11 27.10 8.89 4.07
N LEU A 12 27.94 8.54 5.05
CA LEU A 12 27.57 7.61 6.11
C LEU A 12 26.41 8.13 6.96
N GLY A 13 26.42 9.42 7.31
CA GLY A 13 25.32 10.07 8.04
C GLY A 13 24.01 10.02 7.27
N LEU A 14 24.03 10.38 5.98
CA LEU A 14 22.86 10.30 5.11
C LEU A 14 22.35 8.87 4.95
N GLY A 15 23.25 7.90 4.81
CA GLY A 15 22.92 6.47 4.76
C GLY A 15 22.25 5.99 6.05
N LEU A 16 22.78 6.37 7.22
CA LEU A 16 22.21 6.03 8.52
C LEU A 16 20.84 6.68 8.71
N ILE A 17 20.69 7.97 8.38
CA ILE A 17 19.40 8.67 8.46
C ILE A 17 18.36 7.97 7.58
N GLY A 18 18.72 7.63 6.34
CA GLY A 18 17.84 6.90 5.43
C GLY A 18 17.45 5.51 5.98
N LEU A 19 18.42 4.77 6.53
CA LEU A 19 18.17 3.47 7.14
C LEU A 19 17.24 3.57 8.35
N PHE A 20 17.47 4.53 9.25
CA PHE A 20 16.59 4.75 10.40
C PHE A 20 15.18 5.14 9.98
N ALA A 21 15.04 6.05 9.01
CA ALA A 21 13.74 6.44 8.47
C ALA A 21 13.01 5.24 7.84
N PHE A 22 13.74 4.40 7.10
CA PHE A 22 13.20 3.18 6.49
C PHE A 22 12.72 2.17 7.54
N LEU A 23 13.54 1.87 8.55
CA LEU A 23 13.16 0.97 9.64
C LEU A 23 11.99 1.51 10.45
N TRP A 24 11.93 2.83 10.68
CA TRP A 24 10.79 3.48 11.31
C TRP A 24 9.51 3.37 10.48
N SER A 25 9.61 3.53 9.15
CA SER A 25 8.47 3.35 8.23
C SER A 25 7.91 1.92 8.29
N LEU A 26 8.78 0.91 8.29
CA LEU A 26 8.37 -0.50 8.43
C LEU A 26 7.69 -0.75 9.77
N LYS A 27 8.25 -0.23 10.88
CA LYS A 27 7.66 -0.37 12.22
C LYS A 27 6.30 0.34 12.33
N SER A 28 6.08 1.41 11.58
CA SER A 28 4.86 2.22 11.68
C SER A 28 3.64 1.60 11.00
N GLY A 29 3.75 0.38 10.45
CA GLY A 29 2.60 -0.35 9.89
C GLY A 29 2.05 0.23 8.58
N GLN A 30 2.73 1.23 7.98
CA GLN A 30 2.24 1.89 6.75
C GLN A 30 2.19 0.97 5.51
N TYR A 31 2.80 -0.22 5.59
CA TYR A 31 2.80 -1.20 4.51
C TYR A 31 1.65 -2.22 4.61
N GLU A 32 0.99 -2.33 5.77
CA GLU A 32 -0.13 -3.28 5.95
C GLU A 32 -1.37 -2.87 5.13
N ASP A 33 -1.57 -1.57 4.90
CA ASP A 33 -2.68 -1.06 4.07
C ASP A 33 -2.43 -1.26 2.56
N LEU A 34 -1.17 -1.33 2.12
CA LEU A 34 -0.83 -1.61 0.72
C LEU A 34 -1.23 -3.03 0.31
N ASP A 35 -1.05 -4.02 1.19
CA ASP A 35 -1.51 -5.39 0.97
C ASP A 35 -3.05 -5.46 0.89
N GLY A 36 -3.76 -4.71 1.73
CA GLY A 36 -5.22 -4.63 1.72
C GLY A 36 -5.81 -3.92 0.50
N ALA A 37 -5.10 -2.95 -0.08
CA ALA A 37 -5.50 -2.26 -1.30
C ALA A 37 -5.28 -3.12 -2.55
N ALA A 38 -4.17 -3.86 -2.61
CA ALA A 38 -3.89 -4.80 -3.70
C ALA A 38 -4.94 -5.93 -3.76
N PHE A 39 -5.37 -6.46 -2.61
CA PHE A 39 -6.43 -7.47 -2.54
C PHE A 39 -7.76 -6.93 -3.12
N ARG A 40 -8.15 -5.71 -2.76
CA ARG A 40 -9.38 -5.08 -3.26
C ARG A 40 -9.36 -4.80 -4.77
N VAL A 41 -8.20 -4.48 -5.36
CA VAL A 41 -8.11 -4.20 -6.80
C VAL A 41 -8.32 -5.44 -7.68
N LEU A 42 -8.05 -6.63 -7.12
CA LEU A 42 -8.19 -7.93 -7.79
C LEU A 42 -9.50 -8.65 -7.45
N SER A 43 -10.16 -8.25 -6.36
CA SER A 43 -11.44 -8.82 -5.96
C SER A 43 -12.59 -8.23 -6.78
N ASP A 44 -13.27 -9.09 -7.53
CA ASP A 44 -14.52 -8.77 -8.25
C ASP A 44 -15.72 -8.51 -7.31
N ASP A 45 -15.55 -8.62 -5.98
CA ASP A 45 -16.61 -8.42 -4.98
C ASP A 45 -17.13 -6.96 -4.92
N ASP A 46 -16.33 -5.99 -5.36
CA ASP A 46 -16.73 -4.58 -5.51
C ASP A 46 -17.45 -4.31 -6.84
N LEU A 47 -17.57 -5.30 -7.74
CA LEU A 47 -18.43 -5.17 -8.90
C LEU A 47 -19.89 -5.15 -8.42
N PRO A 48 -20.67 -4.11 -8.77
CA PRO A 48 -22.08 -4.08 -8.42
C PRO A 48 -22.72 -5.35 -8.99
N SER A 49 -23.25 -6.19 -8.10
CA SER A 49 -23.94 -7.42 -8.46
C SER A 49 -24.93 -7.08 -9.56
N ALA A 50 -24.79 -7.71 -10.72
CA ALA A 50 -25.63 -7.44 -11.88
C ALA A 50 -27.10 -7.33 -11.44
N PRO A 51 -27.81 -6.27 -11.84
CA PRO A 51 -29.11 -5.93 -11.27
C PRO A 51 -30.02 -7.14 -11.34
N SER A 52 -30.46 -7.60 -10.17
CA SER A 52 -31.37 -8.72 -9.99
C SER A 52 -32.51 -8.56 -10.99
N ALA A 53 -32.55 -9.46 -11.98
CA ALA A 53 -33.62 -9.50 -12.97
C ALA A 53 -34.96 -9.42 -12.22
N PRO A 54 -35.87 -8.51 -12.62
CA PRO A 54 -37.01 -8.16 -11.81
C PRO A 54 -37.82 -9.41 -11.55
N ALA A 55 -38.10 -9.65 -10.27
CA ALA A 55 -38.94 -10.73 -9.80
C ALA A 55 -40.19 -10.80 -10.69
N ARG A 56 -40.24 -11.83 -11.55
CA ARG A 56 -41.44 -12.19 -12.28
C ARG A 56 -42.44 -12.62 -11.21
N ARG A 57 -43.15 -11.65 -10.64
CA ARG A 57 -44.41 -11.85 -9.93
C ARG A 57 -45.29 -12.55 -10.94
N ASP A 58 -45.44 -13.86 -10.79
CA ASP A 58 -46.45 -14.60 -11.50
C ASP A 58 -47.76 -14.35 -10.76
N PRO A 59 -48.69 -13.54 -11.30
CA PRO A 59 -49.97 -13.30 -10.67
C PRO A 59 -50.96 -14.18 -11.40
N ARG A 60 -51.24 -15.38 -10.91
CA ARG A 60 -52.45 -16.11 -11.32
C ARG A 60 -52.67 -17.43 -10.56
N PRO A 61 -53.93 -17.89 -10.51
CA PRO A 61 -55.09 -17.31 -9.84
C PRO A 61 -55.51 -18.14 -8.61
#